data_AF-A0AAU6R2S5-F1
#
_entry.id   AF-A0AAU6R2S5-F1
#
_cell.length_a   1.000
_cell.length_b   1.000
_cell.length_c   1.000
_cell.angle_alpha   90.00
_cell.angle_beta   90.00
_cell.angle_gamma   90.00
#
_symmetry.space_group_name_H-M   'P 1'
#
loop_
_entity.id
_entity.type
_entity.pdbx_description
1 polymer ?
#
loop_
_entity_poly.entity_id
_entity_poly.type
_entity_poly.pdbx_seq_one_letter_code
_entity_poly.pdbx_strand_id
1 'polypeptide(L)'
;MKLLTAFVVAALSLSFGANAFAQSASSGLTRAEVRAQLAQAQAEGYVPTSENNYPPTDAAIARNREIYAIQHGVDGHGGVKTAGAPAVRPESASN
;
A
#
# COMPACT_ATOMS: atom_id res chain seq x y z
N MET A 1 -59.22 27.75 -8.97
CA MET A 1 -57.75 27.67 -9.12
C MET A 1 -57.04 27.71 -7.75
N LYS A 2 -57.42 26.82 -6.81
CA LYS A 2 -56.83 26.75 -5.45
C LYS A 2 -56.45 25.30 -5.05
N LEU A 3 -56.64 24.36 -5.98
CA LEU A 3 -56.27 22.95 -5.82
C LEU A 3 -54.94 22.63 -6.52
N LEU A 4 -54.55 23.44 -7.53
CA LEU A 4 -53.30 23.29 -8.26
C LEU A 4 -52.08 23.80 -7.45
N THR A 5 -52.28 24.79 -6.59
CA THR A 5 -51.23 25.34 -5.72
C THR A 5 -50.94 24.47 -4.49
N ALA A 6 -51.89 23.64 -4.05
CA ALA A 6 -51.70 22.74 -2.90
C ALA A 6 -50.78 21.55 -3.26
N PHE A 7 -50.79 21.10 -4.51
CA PHE A 7 -49.94 19.99 -4.97
C PHE A 7 -48.46 20.36 -5.10
N VAL A 8 -48.15 21.62 -5.42
CA VAL A 8 -46.75 22.09 -5.62
C VAL A 8 -45.98 22.20 -4.31
N VAL A 9 -46.65 22.50 -3.19
CA VAL A 9 -45.99 22.64 -1.87
C VAL A 9 -45.68 21.27 -1.23
N ALA A 10 -46.43 20.22 -1.57
CA ALA A 10 -46.23 18.88 -1.03
C ALA A 10 -45.08 18.10 -1.69
N ALA A 11 -44.60 18.53 -2.87
CA ALA A 11 -43.57 17.80 -3.62
C ALA A 11 -42.12 18.17 -3.22
N LEU A 12 -41.92 19.24 -2.45
CA LEU A 12 -40.58 19.73 -2.07
C LEU A 12 -40.11 19.25 -0.69
N SER A 13 -40.93 18.49 0.04
CA SER A 13 -40.62 18.04 1.41
C SER A 13 -39.99 16.64 1.50
N LEU A 14 -39.75 15.94 0.38
CA LEU A 14 -39.40 14.52 0.40
C LEU A 14 -37.89 14.20 0.35
N SER A 15 -37.00 15.02 0.91
CA SER A 15 -35.57 14.65 0.91
C SER A 15 -34.78 15.08 2.14
N PHE A 16 -35.42 15.15 3.31
CA PHE A 16 -34.71 15.34 4.57
C PHE A 16 -34.93 14.17 5.52
N GLY A 17 -34.21 13.06 5.28
CA GLY A 17 -34.20 11.97 6.25
C GLY A 17 -33.85 10.60 5.67
N ALA A 18 -32.57 10.38 5.33
CA ALA A 18 -31.98 9.03 5.29
C ALA A 18 -30.44 9.09 5.24
N ASN A 19 -29.80 9.83 6.14
CA ASN A 19 -28.37 9.61 6.44
C ASN A 19 -28.23 9.05 7.86
N ALA A 20 -28.96 7.96 8.14
CA ALA A 20 -28.77 7.12 9.33
C ALA A 20 -27.81 5.95 9.04
N PHE A 21 -26.91 6.12 8.05
CA PHE A 21 -25.68 5.36 8.09
C PHE A 21 -24.85 5.97 9.21
N ALA A 22 -24.28 5.13 10.07
CA ALA A 22 -23.10 5.53 10.80
C ALA A 22 -22.11 6.01 9.73
N GLN A 23 -22.08 7.32 9.48
CA GLN A 23 -20.97 7.99 8.87
C GLN A 23 -19.86 7.79 9.89
N SER A 24 -19.26 6.60 9.89
CA SER A 24 -17.85 6.46 10.17
C SER A 24 -17.21 7.38 9.14
N ALA A 25 -17.18 8.69 9.44
CA ALA A 25 -16.28 9.61 8.84
C ALA A 25 -14.97 8.88 8.95
N SER A 26 -14.47 8.37 7.82
CA SER A 26 -13.22 7.66 7.78
C SER A 26 -12.20 8.71 8.15
N SER A 27 -11.93 8.83 9.44
CA SER A 27 -10.94 9.73 10.03
C SER A 27 -9.51 9.26 9.73
N GLY A 28 -9.39 8.21 8.91
CA GLY A 28 -8.15 7.67 8.40
C GLY A 28 -8.05 7.81 6.88
N LEU A 29 -6.88 7.43 6.39
CA LEU A 29 -6.50 7.45 4.99
C LEU A 29 -7.54 6.76 4.11
N THR A 30 -7.80 7.36 2.95
CA THR A 30 -8.62 6.72 1.92
C THR A 30 -7.91 5.48 1.40
N ARG A 31 -8.66 4.49 0.90
CA ARG A 31 -8.06 3.30 0.28
C ARG A 31 -7.11 3.66 -0.87
N ALA A 32 -7.41 4.73 -1.60
CA ALA A 32 -6.55 5.22 -2.67
C ALA A 32 -5.21 5.72 -2.11
N GLU A 33 -5.24 6.49 -1.02
CA GLU A 33 -4.04 7.00 -0.36
C GLU A 33 -3.20 5.89 0.26
N VAL A 34 -3.82 4.87 0.88
CA VAL A 34 -3.09 3.72 1.43
C VAL A 34 -2.36 2.97 0.32
N ARG A 35 -3.02 2.76 -0.83
CA ARG A 35 -2.38 2.11 -1.98
C ARG A 35 -1.23 2.93 -2.55
N ALA A 36 -1.38 4.26 -2.60
CA ALA A 36 -0.31 5.15 -3.05
C ALA A 36 0.90 5.09 -2.10
N GLN A 37 0.67 5.17 -0.78
CA GLN A 37 1.73 5.04 0.22
C GLN A 37 2.41 3.67 0.18
N LEU A 38 1.64 2.60 0.00
CA LEU A 38 2.20 1.26 -0.09
C LEU A 38 3.10 1.12 -1.34
N ALA A 39 2.67 1.63 -2.49
CA ALA A 39 3.48 1.62 -3.70
C ALA A 39 4.80 2.39 -3.50
N GLN A 40 4.74 3.55 -2.82
CA GLN A 40 5.93 4.31 -2.48
C GLN A 40 6.87 3.54 -1.52
N ALA A 41 6.34 2.96 -0.45
CA ALA A 41 7.14 2.19 0.50
C ALA A 41 7.81 0.96 -0.15
N GLN A 42 7.16 0.34 -1.13
CA GLN A 42 7.74 -0.75 -1.93
C GLN A 42 8.89 -0.25 -2.80
N ALA A 43 8.73 0.90 -3.46
CA ALA A 43 9.78 1.51 -4.27
C ALA A 43 11.00 1.91 -3.43
N GLU A 44 10.77 2.38 -2.20
CA GLU A 44 11.84 2.75 -1.27
C GLU A 44 12.57 1.54 -0.67
N GLY A 45 11.94 0.35 -0.67
CA GLY A 45 12.47 -0.90 -0.16
C GLY A 45 12.07 -1.23 1.29
N TYR A 46 11.20 -0.44 1.90
CA TYR A 46 10.81 -0.59 3.31
C TYR A 46 9.83 -1.74 3.58
N VAL A 47 9.15 -2.24 2.54
CA VAL A 47 8.21 -3.35 2.69
C VAL A 47 8.99 -4.67 2.85
N PRO A 48 8.93 -5.34 4.02
CA PRO A 48 9.63 -6.59 4.22
C PRO A 48 8.97 -7.73 3.42
N THR A 49 9.78 -8.67 2.94
CA THR A 49 9.30 -9.83 2.18
C THR A 49 8.80 -10.97 3.07
N SER A 50 9.06 -10.91 4.38
CA SER A 50 8.70 -11.93 5.38
C SER A 50 8.30 -11.26 6.69
N GLU A 51 7.33 -11.85 7.39
CA GLU A 51 6.74 -11.31 8.62
C GLU A 51 7.76 -11.20 9.78
N ASN A 52 8.83 -11.99 9.76
CA ASN A 52 9.86 -12.00 10.81
C ASN A 52 11.00 -10.99 10.56
N ASN A 53 11.01 -10.31 9.42
CA ASN A 53 12.09 -9.39 9.06
C ASN A 53 11.73 -7.94 9.43
N TYR A 54 11.40 -7.73 10.70
CA TYR A 54 11.03 -6.41 11.22
C TYR A 54 11.81 -6.06 12.50
N PRO A 55 12.47 -4.89 12.57
CA PRO A 55 12.61 -3.91 11.49
C PRO A 55 13.58 -4.39 10.39
N PRO A 56 13.38 -4.02 9.12
CA PRO A 56 14.28 -4.39 8.03
C PRO A 56 15.66 -3.72 8.22
N THR A 57 16.73 -4.47 7.96
CA THR A 57 18.09 -3.93 7.95
C THR A 57 18.34 -3.09 6.68
N ASP A 58 19.34 -2.21 6.70
CA ASP A 58 19.72 -1.39 5.54
C ASP A 58 20.05 -2.26 4.31
N ALA A 59 20.70 -3.41 4.52
CA ALA A 59 20.99 -4.38 3.46
C ALA A 59 19.72 -5.00 2.87
N ALA A 60 18.70 -5.25 3.70
CA ALA A 60 17.41 -5.75 3.23
C ALA A 60 16.67 -4.67 2.43
N ILE A 61 16.71 -3.41 2.87
CA ILE A 61 16.09 -2.28 2.15
C ILE A 61 16.73 -2.10 0.77
N ALA A 62 18.07 -2.13 0.69
CA ALA A 62 18.80 -2.02 -0.58
C ALA A 62 18.41 -3.15 -1.55
N ARG A 63 18.38 -4.39 -1.07
CA ARG A 63 17.95 -5.55 -1.86
C ARG A 63 16.51 -5.40 -2.35
N ASN A 64 15.59 -4.99 -1.48
CA ASN A 64 14.18 -4.84 -1.84
C ASN A 64 13.99 -3.79 -2.93
N ARG A 65 14.75 -2.69 -2.87
CA ARG A 65 14.75 -1.65 -3.92
C ARG A 65 15.25 -2.20 -5.26
N GLU A 66 16.30 -3.00 -5.26
CA GLU A 66 16.81 -3.66 -6.47
C GLU A 66 15.77 -4.61 -7.08
N ILE A 67 15.13 -5.44 -6.24
CA ILE A 67 14.05 -6.34 -6.67
C ILE A 67 12.89 -5.53 -7.26
N TYR A 68 12.49 -4.44 -6.60
CA TYR A 68 11.43 -3.56 -7.08
C TYR A 68 11.78 -2.96 -8.45
N ALA A 69 13.03 -2.51 -8.63
CA ALA A 69 13.53 -1.95 -9.88
C ALA A 69 13.47 -2.95 -11.05
N ILE A 70 13.90 -4.19 -10.80
CA ILE A 70 13.82 -5.29 -11.78
C ILE A 70 12.37 -5.56 -12.16
N GLN A 71 11.46 -5.57 -11.18
CA GLN A 71 10.06 -5.90 -11.40
C GLN A 71 9.29 -4.82 -12.16
N HIS A 72 9.63 -3.54 -11.93
CA HIS A 72 8.94 -2.39 -12.53
C HIS A 72 9.64 -1.87 -13.79
N GLY A 73 10.72 -2.53 -14.24
CA GLY A 73 11.37 -2.23 -15.51
C GLY A 73 11.93 -0.81 -15.56
N VAL A 74 12.46 -0.28 -14.45
CA VAL A 74 13.23 0.95 -14.53
C VAL A 74 14.52 0.63 -15.28
N ASP A 75 14.70 1.27 -16.43
CA ASP A 75 15.70 0.93 -17.43
C ASP A 75 17.08 0.69 -16.79
N GLY A 76 17.57 -0.54 -16.94
CA GLY A 76 18.72 -1.05 -16.21
C GLY A 76 20.03 -0.36 -16.57
N HIS A 77 20.60 0.38 -15.62
CA HIS A 77 22.00 0.83 -15.67
C HIS A 77 22.66 0.69 -14.28
N GLY A 78 22.72 -0.53 -13.74
CA GLY A 78 23.28 -0.69 -12.39
C GLY A 78 23.53 -2.10 -11.90
N GLY A 79 23.64 -3.08 -12.79
CA GLY A 79 24.11 -4.43 -12.45
C GLY A 79 25.59 -4.40 -12.05
N VAL A 80 25.90 -3.77 -10.91
CA VAL A 80 27.25 -3.73 -10.35
C VAL A 80 27.42 -4.97 -9.47
N LYS A 81 27.97 -6.00 -10.12
CA LYS A 81 29.00 -6.89 -9.58
C LYS A 81 28.60 -7.76 -8.38
N THR A 82 28.04 -8.92 -8.72
CA THR A 82 28.33 -10.17 -8.00
C THR A 82 29.84 -10.45 -8.09
N ALA A 83 30.62 -9.94 -7.16
CA ALA A 83 32.02 -10.30 -6.97
C ALA A 83 32.29 -10.44 -5.47
N GLY A 84 32.52 -11.67 -5.00
CA GLY A 84 33.09 -11.93 -3.67
C GLY A 84 32.40 -13.04 -2.86
N ALA A 85 32.77 -14.28 -3.16
CA ALA A 85 32.63 -15.49 -2.33
C ALA A 85 33.19 -15.28 -0.89
N PRO A 86 32.97 -16.17 0.13
CA PRO A 86 32.89 -17.62 -0.05
C PRO A 86 31.85 -18.41 0.76
N ALA A 87 31.54 -19.57 0.20
CA ALA A 87 30.83 -20.68 0.80
C ALA A 87 31.49 -21.13 2.10
N VAL A 88 30.78 -21.00 3.22
CA VAL A 88 31.14 -21.66 4.48
C VAL A 88 30.62 -23.09 4.40
N ARG A 89 31.55 -24.04 4.28
CA ARG A 89 31.33 -25.48 4.34
C ARG A 89 31.11 -25.86 5.81
N PRO A 90 30.00 -26.49 6.23
CA PRO A 90 29.94 -27.06 7.57
C PRO A 90 30.80 -28.34 7.59
N GLU A 91 31.85 -28.30 8.41
CA GLU A 91 32.70 -29.44 8.73
C GLU A 91 31.88 -30.48 9.50
N SER A 92 31.90 -31.74 9.03
CA SER A 92 31.41 -32.90 9.77
C SER A 92 32.25 -33.08 11.03
N ALA A 93 31.71 -32.72 12.19
CA ALA A 93 32.25 -33.16 13.47
C ALA A 93 31.56 -34.46 13.88
N SER A 94 32.31 -35.55 13.70
CA SER A 94 32.10 -36.87 14.28
C SER A 94 32.57 -36.85 15.74
N ASN A 95 31.73 -37.31 16.67
CA ASN A 95 31.97 -38.20 17.82
C ASN A 95 30.81 -38.11 18.81
#